data_AF-A0A838JHW4-F1
#
_entry.id   AF-A0A838JHW4-F1
#
_cell.length_a   1.000
_cell.length_b   1.000
_cell.length_c   1.000
_cell.angle_alpha   90.00
_cell.angle_beta   90.00
_cell.angle_gamma   90.00
#
_symmetry.space_group_name_H-M   'P 1'
#
loop_
_entity.id
_entity.type
_entity.pdbx_description
1 polymer ?
#
loop_
_entity_poly.entity_id
_entity_poly.type
_entity_poly.pdbx_seq_one_letter_code
_entity_poly.pdbx_strand_id
1 'polypeptide(L)' 'MFKIEVQEENGLWHDVRGADGKILTFQKEDEARAKLAELYPVLVKMAQYAAPKRTRVIRIWTDEEDEDWKR' A
#
# COMPACT_ATOMS: atom_id res chain seq x y z
N MET A 1 0.44 10.40 5.44
CA MET A 1 0.44 8.99 5.94
C MET A 1 0.40 8.02 4.75
N PHE A 2 0.72 6.72 4.91
CA PHE A 2 0.71 5.72 3.83
C PHE A 2 -0.05 4.46 4.23
N LYS A 3 -0.63 3.76 3.25
CA LYS A 3 -1.26 2.44 3.42
C LYS A 3 -0.84 1.50 2.30
N ILE A 4 -1.10 0.21 2.51
CA ILE A 4 -0.83 -0.85 1.54
C ILE A 4 -2.17 -1.38 1.03
N GLU A 5 -2.27 -1.58 -0.27
CA GLU A 5 -3.39 -2.28 -0.90
C GLU A 5 -2.89 -3.44 -1.76
N VAL A 6 -3.68 -4.50 -1.76
CA VAL A 6 -3.46 -5.67 -2.63
C VAL A 6 -4.65 -5.91 -3.52
N GLN A 7 -4.38 -6.41 -4.73
CA GLN A 7 -5.39 -6.76 -5.71
C GLN A 7 -5.70 -8.25 -5.62
N GLU A 8 -6.96 -8.57 -5.41
CA GLU A 8 -7.51 -9.91 -5.45
C GLU A 8 -7.59 -10.43 -6.90
N GLU A 9 -7.80 -11.73 -7.08
CA GLU A 9 -7.88 -12.33 -8.43
C GLU A 9 -9.05 -11.81 -9.27
N ASN A 10 -10.11 -11.32 -8.61
CA ASN A 10 -11.24 -10.67 -9.27
C ASN A 10 -10.96 -9.21 -9.71
N GLY A 11 -9.75 -8.71 -9.45
CA GLY A 11 -9.32 -7.36 -9.82
C GLY A 11 -9.66 -6.28 -8.79
N LEU A 12 -10.32 -6.62 -7.68
CA LEU A 12 -10.66 -5.68 -6.60
C LEU A 12 -9.45 -5.39 -5.72
N TRP A 13 -9.31 -4.13 -5.32
CA TRP A 13 -8.25 -3.68 -4.41
C TRP A 13 -8.80 -3.61 -2.99
N HIS A 14 -8.04 -4.15 -2.04
CA HIS A 14 -8.39 -4.14 -0.63
C HIS A 14 -7.23 -3.65 0.23
N ASP A 15 -7.57 -2.90 1.28
CA ASP A 15 -6.63 -2.43 2.27
C ASP A 15 -6.06 -3.59 3.09
N VAL A 16 -4.74 -3.63 3.21
CA VAL A 16 -4.07 -4.56 4.11
C VAL A 16 -4.36 -4.16 5.55
N ARG A 17 -4.84 -5.11 6.33
CA ARG A 17 -5.18 -4.91 7.75
C ARG A 17 -4.15 -5.61 8.64
N GLY A 18 -3.84 -4.99 9.78
CA GLY A 18 -3.00 -5.59 10.81
C GLY A 18 -3.75 -6.67 11.59
N ALA A 19 -3.04 -7.31 12.52
CA ALA A 19 -3.61 -8.35 13.40
C ALA A 19 -4.81 -7.84 14.24
N ASP A 20 -4.86 -6.53 14.50
CA ASP A 20 -5.95 -5.86 15.23
C ASP A 20 -7.21 -5.62 14.36
N GLY A 21 -7.20 -6.03 13.09
CA GLY A 21 -8.30 -5.81 12.14
C GLY A 21 -8.40 -4.38 11.59
N LYS A 22 -7.55 -3.46 12.04
CA LYS A 22 -7.45 -2.09 11.53
C LYS A 22 -6.59 -2.01 10.27
N ILE A 23 -6.84 -1.01 9.43
CA ILE A 23 -6.02 -0.73 8.24
C ILE A 23 -4.58 -0.48 8.69
N LEU A 24 -3.65 -1.13 8.03
CA LEU A 24 -2.23 -0.99 8.32
C LEU A 24 -1.72 0.29 7.66
N THR A 25 -1.37 1.27 8.50
CA THR A 25 -0.89 2.58 8.07
C THR A 25 0.53 2.86 8.57
N PHE A 26 1.27 3.66 7.82
CA PHE A 26 2.68 3.97 8.04
C PHE A 26 2.94 5.46 7.89
N GLN A 27 3.92 6.00 8.61
CA GLN A 27 4.28 7.41 8.50
C GLN A 27 5.15 7.66 7.26
N LYS A 28 6.06 6.74 6.94
CA LYS A 28 6.93 6.84 5.76
C LYS A 28 6.57 5.82 4.70
N GLU A 29 6.81 6.17 3.44
CA GLU A 29 6.57 5.30 2.30
C GLU A 29 7.49 4.08 2.32
N ASP A 30 8.77 4.26 2.67
CA ASP A 30 9.75 3.16 2.74
C ASP A 30 9.34 2.09 3.76
N GLU A 31 8.76 2.50 4.89
CA GLU A 31 8.24 1.57 5.90
C GLU A 31 7.08 0.74 5.33
N ALA A 32 6.17 1.38 4.60
CA ALA A 32 5.07 0.69 3.92
C ALA A 32 5.57 -0.26 2.82
N ARG A 33 6.58 0.14 2.04
CA ARG A 33 7.19 -0.71 0.99
C ARG A 33 7.92 -1.90 1.59
N ALA A 34 8.69 -1.69 2.65
CA ALA A 34 9.36 -2.77 3.37
C ALA A 34 8.33 -3.77 3.92
N LYS A 35 7.26 -3.28 4.56
CA LYS A 35 6.23 -4.15 5.11
C LYS A 35 5.44 -4.89 4.02
N LEU A 36 5.21 -4.25 2.88
CA LEU A 36 4.61 -4.90 1.71
C LEU A 36 5.48 -6.06 1.19
N ALA A 37 6.80 -5.88 1.15
CA ALA A 37 7.74 -6.94 0.75
C ALA A 37 7.79 -8.10 1.76
N GLU A 38 7.63 -7.82 3.06
CA GLU A 38 7.53 -8.86 4.10
C GLU A 38 6.23 -9.66 4.00
N LEU A 39 5.09 -9.00 3.79
CA LEU A 39 3.77 -9.64 3.77
C LEU A 39 3.47 -10.36 2.45
N TYR A 40 3.92 -9.79 1.33
CA TYR A 40 3.64 -10.31 -0.02
C TYR A 40 4.93 -10.51 -0.85
N PRO A 41 5.92 -11.27 -0.35
CA PRO A 41 7.23 -11.40 -0.99
C PRO A 41 7.15 -11.98 -2.40
N VAL A 42 6.19 -12.88 -2.65
CA VAL A 42 5.97 -13.48 -3.98
C VAL A 42 5.40 -12.45 -4.95
N LEU A 43 4.36 -11.70 -4.55
CA LEU A 43 3.73 -10.71 -5.43
C LEU A 43 4.68 -9.56 -5.76
N VAL A 44 5.46 -9.11 -4.77
CA VAL A 44 6.47 -8.05 -4.97
C VAL A 44 7.57 -8.52 -5.92
N LYS A 45 8.04 -9.77 -5.81
CA LYS A 45 9.00 -10.35 -6.77
C LYS A 45 8.38 -10.49 -8.17
N MET A 46 7.14 -10.95 -8.28
CA MET A 46 6.46 -11.09 -9.58
C MET A 46 6.28 -9.75 -10.29
N ALA A 47 6.02 -8.67 -9.56
CA ALA A 47 5.97 -7.32 -10.12
C ALA A 47 7.28 -6.86 -10.77
N GLN A 48 8.44 -7.46 -10.40
CA GLN A 48 9.73 -7.19 -11.05
C GLN A 48 9.84 -7.87 -12.43
N TYR A 49 9.07 -8.94 -12.67
CA TYR A 49 9.09 -9.73 -13.92
C TYR A 49 7.95 -9.34 -14.89
N ALA A 50 7.50 -8.08 -14.85
CA ALA A 50 6.43 -7.54 -15.71
C ALA A 50 5.04 -8.18 -15.53
N ALA A 51 4.79 -8.91 -14.44
CA ALA A 51 3.43 -9.30 -14.05
C ALA A 51 2.62 -8.04 -13.66
N PRO A 52 1.29 -8.02 -13.83
CA PRO A 52 0.46 -6.93 -13.35
C PRO A 52 0.71 -6.72 -11.85
N LYS A 53 0.99 -5.47 -11.45
CA LYS A 53 1.27 -5.13 -10.06
C LYS A 53 0.02 -5.39 -9.22
N ARG A 54 -0.01 -6.49 -8.48
CA ARG A 54 -1.08 -6.85 -7.54
C ARG A 54 -0.89 -6.24 -6.15
N THR A 55 0.10 -5.38 -5.98
CA THR A 55 0.44 -4.75 -4.69
C THR A 55 0.81 -3.29 -4.92
N ARG A 56 0.28 -2.37 -4.10
CA ARG A 56 0.62 -0.94 -4.17
C ARG A 56 0.70 -0.30 -2.79
N VAL A 57 1.49 0.76 -2.72
CA VAL A 57 1.55 1.68 -1.57
C VAL A 57 0.85 2.97 -1.99
N ILE A 58 -0.03 3.48 -1.14
CA ILE A 58 -0.81 4.69 -1.40
C ILE A 58 -0.57 5.70 -0.28
N ARG A 59 -0.33 6.97 -0.64
CA ARG A 59 -0.35 8.08 0.31
C ARG A 59 -1.79 8.41 0.69
N ILE A 60 -2.09 8.37 1.99
CA ILE A 60 -3.31 8.89 2.58
C ILE A 60 -3.05 10.35 2.95
N TRP A 61 -3.86 11.24 2.39
CA TRP A 61 -3.96 12.63 2.81
C TRP A 61 -4.90 12.69 4.02
N THR A 62 -4.41 13.23 5.12
CA THR A 62 -5.23 13.64 6.25
C THR A 62 -5.68 15.08 6.01
N ASP A 63 -6.84 15.48 6.53
CA ASP A 63 -7.45 16.82 6.36
C ASP A 63 -6.48 17.99 6.66
N GLU A 64 -5.43 17.76 7.47
CA GLU A 64 -4.34 18.73 7.76
C GLU A 64 -3.28 18.90 6.65
N GLU A 65 -3.21 18.04 5.63
CA GLU A 65 -2.24 18.13 4.51
C GLU A 65 -2.88 18.59 3.17
N ASP A 66 -4.14 19.02 3.18
CA ASP A 66 -4.90 19.37 1.96
C ASP A 66 -4.57 20.78 1.41
N GLU A 67 -3.78 21.60 2.11
CA GLU A 67 -3.47 22.99 1.71
C GLU A 67 -2.29 23.15 0.72
N ASP A 68 -1.51 22.10 0.44
CA ASP A 68 -0.23 22.24 -0.30
C ASP A 68 -0.32 21.97 -1.82
N TRP A 69 -1.52 21.79 -2.39
CA TRP A 69 -1.68 21.48 -3.83
C TRP A 69 -2.25 22.63 -4.69
N LYS A 70 -2.47 23.81 -4.10
CA LYS A 70 -3.00 25.00 -4.81
C LYS A 70 -1.94 26.03 -5.26
N ARG A 71 -0.65 25.68 -5.28
CA ARG A 71 0.42 26.63 -5.65
C ARG A 71 1.12 26.29 -6.95
#